data_AF-A0A1G3JB72-F1
#
_entry.id   AF-A0A1G3JB72-F1
#
_cell.length_a   1.000
_cell.length_b   1.000
_cell.length_c   1.000
_cell.angle_alpha   90.00
_cell.angle_beta   90.00
_cell.angle_gamma   90.00
#
_symmetry.space_group_name_H-M   'P 1'
#
loop_
_entity.id
_entity.type
_entity.pdbx_description
1 polymer ?
#
loop_
_entity_poly.entity_id
_entity_poly.type
_entity_poly.pdbx_seq_one_letter_code
_entity_poly.pdbx_strand_id
1 'polypeptide(L)'
;MSGIWIIIWVVALIRLADYILSKEPEPVKAEKTTSIPQPTSNLDKRPLSKCYHLLKLDDEPTFTLTDVNKAYYKRLQEMSELREIGIAPPYELKEYQSAKIVMTDFYKYGAFRN
;
A
#
# COMPACT_ATOMS: atom_id res chain seq x y z
N MET A 1 -27.28 18.94 55.75
CA MET A 1 -27.78 18.99 54.35
C MET A 1 -26.63 18.68 53.39
N SER A 2 -26.17 17.44 53.27
CA SER A 2 -25.03 17.08 52.41
C SER A 2 -25.20 15.72 51.72
N GLY A 3 -25.75 14.71 52.41
CA GLY A 3 -25.93 13.37 51.84
C GLY A 3 -26.98 13.24 50.73
N ILE A 4 -28.09 14.00 50.79
CA ILE A 4 -29.18 13.92 49.78
C ILE A 4 -28.68 14.40 48.41
N TRP A 5 -27.82 15.41 48.39
CA TRP A 5 -27.22 15.91 47.15
C TRP A 5 -26.33 14.86 46.49
N ILE A 6 -25.56 14.10 47.27
CA ILE A 6 -24.71 13.03 46.74
C ILE A 6 -25.54 11.96 46.04
N ILE A 7 -26.68 11.57 46.63
CA ILE A 7 -27.58 10.56 46.04
C ILE A 7 -28.16 11.06 44.70
N ILE A 8 -28.56 12.34 44.63
CA ILE A 8 -29.08 12.95 43.39
C ILE A 8 -27.99 12.95 42.30
N TRP A 9 -26.75 13.31 42.64
CA TRP A 9 -25.64 13.31 41.69
C TRP A 9 -25.26 11.92 41.20
N VAL A 10 -25.28 10.91 42.07
CA VAL A 10 -25.01 9.52 41.68
C VAL A 10 -26.09 9.00 40.72
N VAL A 11 -27.36 9.27 41.00
CA VAL A 11 -28.47 8.87 40.12
C VAL A 11 -28.39 9.57 38.76
N ALA A 12 -28.01 10.84 38.73
CA ALA A 12 -27.81 11.58 37.48
C ALA A 12 -26.66 11.00 36.64
N LEU A 13 -25.55 10.61 37.27
CA LEU A 13 -24.40 10.00 36.59
C LEU A 13 -24.74 8.62 36.01
N ILE A 14 -25.51 7.80 36.73
CA ILE A 14 -25.95 6.49 36.23
C ILE A 14 -26.84 6.65 34.99
N ARG A 15 -27.82 7.57 35.04
CA ARG A 15 -28.70 7.89 33.91
C ARG A 15 -27.92 8.42 32.69
N LEU A 16 -26.86 9.19 32.93
CA LEU A 16 -25.98 9.71 31.88
C LEU A 16 -25.16 8.58 31.25
N ALA A 17 -24.60 7.68 32.06
CA ALA A 17 -23.86 6.51 31.58
C ALA A 17 -24.76 5.59 30.74
N ASP A 18 -25.98 5.31 31.21
CA ASP A 18 -26.98 4.54 30.46
C ASP A 18 -27.37 5.23 29.14
N TYR A 19 -27.46 6.56 29.13
CA TYR A 19 -27.74 7.32 27.91
C TYR A 19 -26.57 7.27 26.90
N ILE A 20 -25.32 7.33 27.38
CA ILE A 20 -24.12 7.24 26.53
C ILE A 20 -23.96 5.82 25.99
N LEU A 21 -24.13 4.78 26.82
CA LEU A 21 -24.11 3.38 26.37
C LEU A 21 -25.28 3.05 25.43
N SER A 22 -26.48 3.60 25.66
CA SER A 22 -27.61 3.42 24.74
C SER A 22 -27.41 4.12 23.39
N LYS A 23 -26.48 5.07 23.32
CA LYS A 23 -26.09 5.80 22.11
C LYS A 23 -24.84 5.22 21.44
N GLU A 24 -24.22 4.18 22.00
CA GLU A 24 -23.19 3.44 21.28
C GLU A 24 -23.85 2.84 20.04
N PRO A 25 -23.44 3.25 18.82
CA PRO A 25 -23.89 2.55 17.63
C PRO A 25 -23.41 1.11 17.81
N GLU A 26 -24.32 0.16 17.62
CA GLU A 26 -24.02 -1.27 17.62
C GLU A 26 -22.66 -1.50 16.95
N PRO A 27 -21.80 -2.40 17.48
CA PRO A 27 -20.58 -2.74 16.78
C PRO A 27 -21.05 -3.33 15.45
N VAL A 28 -21.01 -2.51 14.40
CA VAL A 28 -21.26 -2.92 13.04
C VAL A 28 -20.24 -4.03 12.86
N LYS A 29 -20.72 -5.27 12.95
CA LYS A 29 -20.01 -6.45 12.49
C LYS A 29 -19.90 -6.21 11.00
N ALA A 30 -18.90 -5.42 10.64
CA ALA A 30 -18.40 -5.32 9.29
C ALA A 30 -17.85 -6.71 9.03
N GLU A 31 -18.73 -7.62 8.61
CA GLU A 31 -18.36 -8.65 7.66
C GLU A 31 -17.70 -7.90 6.52
N LYS A 32 -16.38 -7.76 6.63
CA LYS A 32 -15.50 -7.21 5.61
C LYS A 32 -15.43 -8.26 4.51
N THR A 33 -16.54 -8.51 3.83
CA THR A 33 -16.53 -9.02 2.46
C THR A 33 -16.17 -7.85 1.56
N THR A 34 -14.97 -7.30 1.76
CA THR A 34 -14.32 -6.49 0.74
C THR A 34 -13.86 -7.46 -0.33
N SER A 35 -14.79 -7.98 -1.13
CA SER A 35 -14.44 -8.60 -2.40
C SER A 35 -13.87 -7.46 -3.24
N ILE A 36 -12.55 -7.31 -3.18
CA ILE A 36 -11.81 -6.41 -4.06
C ILE A 36 -12.29 -6.75 -5.48
N PRO A 37 -12.90 -5.81 -6.22
CA PRO A 37 -13.35 -6.09 -7.57
C PRO A 37 -12.14 -6.59 -8.36
N GLN A 38 -12.18 -7.86 -8.80
CA GLN A 38 -11.12 -8.40 -9.62
C GLN A 38 -11.13 -7.60 -10.93
N PRO A 39 -10.01 -6.96 -11.30
CA PRO A 39 -9.96 -6.19 -12.52
C PRO A 39 -10.19 -7.14 -13.70
N THR A 40 -11.30 -6.95 -14.41
CA THR A 40 -11.65 -7.67 -15.64
C THR A 40 -10.93 -7.11 -16.87
N SER A 41 -9.95 -6.22 -16.68
CA SER A 41 -9.21 -5.66 -17.79
C SER A 41 -8.24 -6.72 -18.32
N ASN A 42 -8.22 -6.89 -19.65
CA ASN A 42 -7.12 -7.57 -20.31
C ASN A 42 -5.86 -6.73 -20.06
N LEU A 43 -5.10 -7.09 -19.04
CA LEU A 43 -3.74 -6.58 -18.88
C LEU A 43 -2.94 -7.07 -20.08
N ASP A 44 -2.68 -6.15 -21.01
CA ASP A 44 -1.75 -6.38 -22.11
C ASP A 44 -0.46 -6.92 -21.49
N LYS A 45 0.12 -8.01 -22.01
CA LYS A 45 1.32 -8.66 -21.41
C LYS A 45 2.61 -7.85 -21.63
N ARG A 46 2.54 -6.84 -22.51
CA ARG A 46 3.66 -5.99 -22.96
C ARG A 46 4.30 -5.05 -21.91
N PRO A 47 3.61 -4.55 -20.86
CA PRO A 47 4.25 -3.66 -19.90
C PRO A 47 5.19 -4.42 -18.95
N LEU A 48 4.94 -5.70 -18.66
CA LEU A 48 5.75 -6.45 -17.73
C LEU A 48 7.17 -6.68 -18.28
N SER A 49 7.30 -7.16 -19.53
CA SER A 49 8.60 -7.36 -20.19
C SER A 49 9.41 -6.06 -20.29
N LYS A 50 8.75 -4.93 -20.61
CA LYS A 50 9.40 -3.62 -20.60
C LYS A 50 9.94 -3.28 -19.20
N CYS A 51 9.23 -3.61 -18.14
CA CYS A 51 9.68 -3.36 -16.76
C CYS A 51 10.88 -4.24 -16.37
N TYR A 52 10.93 -5.51 -16.80
CA TYR A 52 12.12 -6.36 -16.61
C TYR A 52 13.34 -5.76 -17.32
N HIS A 53 13.20 -5.35 -18.58
CA HIS A 53 14.27 -4.69 -19.34
C HIS A 53 14.76 -3.39 -18.70
N LEU A 54 13.84 -2.52 -18.27
CA LEU A 54 14.19 -1.24 -17.64
C LEU A 54 15.01 -1.43 -16.35
N LEU A 55 14.63 -2.42 -15.54
CA LEU A 55 15.35 -2.72 -14.30
C LEU A 55 16.56 -3.65 -14.54
N LYS A 56 16.72 -4.22 -15.74
CA LYS A 56 17.61 -5.34 -16.08
C LYS A 56 17.47 -6.49 -15.10
N LEU A 57 16.24 -6.96 -14.95
CA LEU A 57 15.90 -8.15 -14.17
C LEU A 57 15.78 -9.39 -15.08
N ASP A 58 15.99 -9.27 -16.40
CA ASP A 58 15.86 -10.39 -17.35
C ASP A 58 16.90 -11.49 -17.15
N ASP A 59 18.05 -11.16 -16.57
CA ASP A 59 19.16 -12.10 -16.37
C ASP A 59 18.90 -13.06 -15.20
N GLU A 60 17.90 -12.77 -14.36
CA GLU A 60 17.58 -13.56 -13.17
C GLU A 60 16.30 -14.39 -13.38
N PRO A 61 16.35 -15.73 -13.20
CA PRO A 61 15.19 -16.59 -13.40
C PRO A 61 14.10 -16.39 -12.32
N THR A 62 14.48 -15.83 -11.18
CA THR A 62 13.59 -15.50 -10.06
C THR A 62 14.08 -14.22 -9.39
N PHE A 63 13.18 -13.38 -8.90
CA PHE A 63 13.55 -12.15 -8.21
C PHE A 63 12.73 -11.97 -6.92
N THR A 64 13.33 -11.33 -5.93
CA THR A 64 12.65 -10.89 -4.71
C THR A 64 12.28 -9.41 -4.79
N LEU A 65 11.42 -8.94 -3.87
CA LEU A 65 11.14 -7.52 -3.73
C LEU A 65 12.40 -6.69 -3.40
N THR A 66 13.36 -7.29 -2.70
CA THR A 66 14.65 -6.66 -2.40
C THR A 66 15.46 -6.45 -3.68
N ASP A 67 15.44 -7.41 -4.61
CA ASP A 67 16.16 -7.32 -5.87
C ASP A 67 15.58 -6.23 -6.77
N VAL A 68 14.24 -6.10 -6.82
CA VAL A 68 13.57 -4.99 -7.53
C VAL A 68 14.01 -3.64 -6.99
N ASN A 69 14.08 -3.50 -5.65
CA ASN A 69 14.53 -2.26 -5.02
C ASN A 69 16.00 -1.98 -5.35
N LYS A 70 16.88 -2.97 -5.21
CA LYS A 70 18.30 -2.86 -5.52
C LYS A 70 18.54 -2.47 -6.97
N ALA A 71 17.85 -3.12 -7.90
CA ALA A 71 17.91 -2.82 -9.33
C ALA A 71 17.46 -1.37 -9.62
N TYR A 72 16.36 -0.93 -9.01
CA TYR A 72 15.87 0.44 -9.14
C TYR A 72 16.91 1.48 -8.64
N TYR A 73 17.46 1.31 -7.44
CA TYR A 73 18.45 2.25 -6.90
C TYR A 73 19.73 2.28 -7.74
N LYS A 74 20.17 1.13 -8.27
CA LYS A 74 21.30 1.08 -9.20
C LYS A 74 21.04 1.92 -10.46
N ARG A 75 19.83 1.86 -11.04
CA ARG A 75 19.46 2.70 -12.20
C ARG A 75 19.40 4.19 -11.87
N LEU A 76 18.96 4.55 -10.66
CA LEU A 76 18.99 5.94 -10.22
C LEU A 76 20.43 6.46 -10.10
N GLN A 77 21.32 5.63 -9.56
CA GLN A 77 22.73 5.98 -9.44
C GLN A 77 23.36 6.15 -10.83
N GLU A 78 23.19 5.17 -11.73
CA GLU A 78 23.68 5.26 -13.11
C GLU A 78 23.12 6.50 -13.84
N MET A 79 21.85 6.84 -13.61
CA MET A 79 21.25 8.07 -14.16
C MET A 79 21.94 9.34 -13.62
N SER A 80 22.26 9.36 -12.32
CA SER A 80 23.00 10.48 -11.71
C SER A 80 24.38 10.61 -12.32
N GLU A 81 25.12 9.50 -12.42
CA GLU A 81 26.46 9.43 -13.01
C GLU A 81 26.45 9.92 -14.47
N LEU A 82 25.47 9.49 -15.29
CA LEU A 82 25.30 9.97 -16.66
C LEU A 82 25.06 11.48 -16.74
N ARG A 83 24.24 12.02 -15.82
CA ARG A 83 23.96 13.47 -15.77
C ARG A 83 25.18 14.28 -15.35
N GLU A 84 25.99 13.76 -14.44
CA GLU A 84 27.24 14.41 -14.00
C GLU A 84 28.25 14.56 -15.15
N ILE A 85 28.32 13.57 -16.03
CA ILE A 85 29.15 13.62 -17.24
C ILE A 85 28.48 14.35 -18.43
N GLY A 86 27.32 14.98 -18.20
CA GLY A 86 26.59 15.75 -19.21
C GLY A 86 25.87 14.92 -20.28
N ILE A 87 25.72 13.61 -20.05
CA ILE A 87 25.04 12.69 -20.97
C ILE A 87 23.57 12.56 -20.56
N ALA A 88 22.66 12.67 -21.53
CA ALA A 88 21.25 12.42 -21.29
C ALA A 88 21.02 10.93 -21.00
N PRO A 89 20.37 10.57 -19.87
CA PRO A 89 20.07 9.18 -19.57
C PRO A 89 19.11 8.59 -20.62
N PRO A 90 19.21 7.28 -20.90
CA PRO A 90 18.43 6.63 -21.97
C PRO A 90 16.92 6.58 -21.69
N TYR A 91 16.52 6.68 -20.42
CA TYR A 91 15.13 6.64 -19.98
C TYR A 91 14.86 7.70 -18.91
N GLU A 92 13.61 8.13 -18.82
CA GLU A 92 13.21 9.11 -17.82
C GLU A 92 13.08 8.48 -16.42
N LEU A 93 13.26 9.31 -15.38
CA LEU A 93 13.05 8.89 -13.98
C LEU A 93 11.66 8.25 -13.76
N LYS A 94 10.64 8.81 -14.42
CA LYS A 94 9.25 8.35 -14.33
C LYS A 94 9.07 6.92 -14.85
N GLU A 95 9.86 6.53 -15.85
CA GLU A 95 9.83 5.17 -16.40
C GLU A 95 10.43 4.15 -15.43
N TYR A 96 11.52 4.50 -14.73
CA TYR A 96 12.07 3.64 -13.69
C TYR A 96 11.13 3.52 -12.48
N GLN A 97 10.47 4.63 -12.10
CA GLN A 97 9.49 4.63 -11.01
C GLN A 97 8.27 3.77 -11.33
N SER A 98 7.72 3.89 -12.54
CA SER A 98 6.59 3.07 -12.97
C SER A 98 6.98 1.59 -13.05
N ALA A 99 8.17 1.26 -13.55
CA ALA A 99 8.67 -0.11 -13.58
C ALA A 99 8.79 -0.73 -12.18
N LYS A 100 9.31 0.02 -11.19
CA LYS A 100 9.38 -0.44 -9.80
C LYS A 100 8.00 -0.76 -9.23
N ILE A 101 7.01 0.11 -9.46
CA ILE A 101 5.65 -0.07 -8.95
C ILE A 101 5.01 -1.32 -9.56
N VAL A 102 5.06 -1.45 -10.89
CA VAL A 102 4.49 -2.60 -11.61
C VAL A 102 5.10 -3.92 -11.14
N MET A 103 6.43 -3.98 -10.99
CA MET A 103 7.13 -5.20 -10.55
C MET A 103 6.84 -5.54 -9.09
N THR A 104 6.72 -4.53 -8.23
CA THR A 104 6.34 -4.71 -6.83
C THR A 104 4.92 -5.23 -6.69
N ASP A 105 3.99 -4.66 -7.45
CA ASP A 105 2.59 -5.08 -7.43
C ASP A 105 2.45 -6.49 -8.02
N PHE A 106 3.15 -6.79 -9.11
CA PHE A 106 3.19 -8.14 -9.68
C PHE A 106 3.69 -9.17 -8.65
N TYR A 107 4.79 -8.87 -7.95
CA TYR A 107 5.31 -9.75 -6.89
C TYR A 107 4.27 -9.98 -5.78
N LYS A 108 3.60 -8.91 -5.31
CA LYS A 108 2.54 -9.02 -4.29
C LYS A 108 1.40 -9.91 -4.78
N TYR A 109 0.84 -9.64 -5.97
CA TYR A 109 -0.28 -10.42 -6.51
C TYR A 109 0.10 -11.87 -6.81
N GLY A 110 1.34 -12.14 -7.23
CA GLY A 110 1.86 -13.49 -7.42
C GLY A 110 2.02 -14.25 -6.10
N ALA A 111 2.49 -13.57 -5.04
CA ALA A 111 2.73 -14.17 -3.73
C ALA A 111 1.44 -14.54 -2.98
N PHE A 112 0.32 -13.83 -3.20
CA PHE A 112 -0.97 -14.13 -2.57
C PHE A 112 -1.81 -15.20 -3.29
N ARG A 113 -1.30 -15.78 -4.38
CA ARG A 113 -2.01 -16.80 -5.17
C ARG A 113 -1.59 -18.24 -4.85
N ASN A 114 -0.60 -18.43 -3.98
CA ASN A 114 -0.20 -19.71 -3.38
C ASN A 114 -0.65 -19.78 -1.92
#